data_AF-A0A1P8WJG0-F1
#
_entry.id   AF-A0A1P8WJG0-F1
#
_cell.length_a   1.000
_cell.length_b   1.000
_cell.length_c   1.000
_cell.angle_alpha   90.00
_cell.angle_beta   90.00
_cell.angle_gamma   90.00
#
_symmetry.space_group_name_H-M   'P 1'
#
loop_
_entity.id
_entity.type
_entity.pdbx_description
1 polymer ?
#
loop_
_entity_poly.entity_id
_entity_poly.type
_entity_poly.pdbx_seq_one_letter_code
_entity_poly.pdbx_strand_id
1 'polypeptide(L)'
;MNARWNCANIIRVLSSGLNFAKFTERVSSANESTLMSDFEERLQKAISRGQKARDAEGEAAGQQKETVEDLRNLHSSLRISVSEHIEGCLKKLCDHFPGFEYSTVMNEDGWGARITRDDINLVAGNNRNLYSRLEMLVRPFSDTHILEVTTKGTIRNKEALNRSNFRFLKEAEVGDLVEIVDALVLEFAEKYSANG
;
A
#
# COMPACT_ATOMS: atom_id res chain seq x y z
N MET A 1 20.43 9.76 13.28
CA MET A 1 21.68 8.98 13.37
C MET A 1 21.29 7.51 13.48
N ASN A 2 21.33 6.80 12.35
CA ASN A 2 20.88 5.40 12.23
C ASN A 2 21.98 4.44 12.67
N ALA A 3 21.77 3.76 13.80
CA ALA A 3 22.65 2.68 14.24
C ALA A 3 22.30 1.40 13.47
N ARG A 4 23.15 1.03 12.51
CA ARG A 4 23.19 -0.29 11.88
C ARG A 4 23.50 -1.35 12.93
N TRP A 5 22.59 -2.27 13.18
CA TRP A 5 22.85 -3.44 14.00
C TRP A 5 23.46 -4.55 13.14
N ASN A 6 24.75 -4.76 13.32
CA ASN A 6 25.53 -5.82 12.70
C ASN A 6 25.35 -7.11 13.53
N CYS A 7 25.03 -8.25 12.90
CA CYS A 7 24.74 -9.54 13.55
C CYS A 7 25.87 -10.06 14.48
N ALA A 8 27.06 -9.47 14.42
CA ALA A 8 28.18 -9.81 15.30
C ALA A 8 28.10 -9.22 16.73
N ASN A 9 27.23 -8.23 17.00
CA ASN A 9 27.17 -7.56 18.31
C ASN A 9 26.14 -8.14 19.30
N ILE A 10 25.36 -9.14 18.89
CA ILE A 10 24.40 -9.81 19.78
C ILE A 10 25.09 -10.72 20.81
N ILE A 11 26.31 -11.20 20.51
CA ILE A 11 26.99 -12.18 21.37
C ILE A 11 27.83 -11.52 22.49
N ARG A 12 28.13 -10.20 22.41
CA ARG A 12 29.00 -9.53 23.40
C ARG A 12 28.26 -8.90 24.60
N VAL A 13 26.93 -8.91 24.62
CA VAL A 13 26.12 -8.42 25.77
C VAL A 13 25.83 -9.53 26.80
N LEU A 14 26.32 -10.76 26.58
CA LEU A 14 26.14 -11.91 27.48
C LEU A 14 27.13 -11.97 28.67
N SER A 15 27.69 -10.84 29.11
CA SER A 15 28.59 -10.81 30.29
C SER A 15 28.20 -9.81 31.38
N SER A 16 27.11 -9.06 31.22
CA SER A 16 26.59 -8.17 32.25
C SER A 16 25.15 -8.55 32.58
N GLY A 17 24.98 -9.51 33.50
CA GLY A 17 23.83 -9.87 34.36
C GLY A 17 22.43 -9.26 34.14
N LEU A 18 22.02 -8.89 32.93
CA LEU A 18 20.70 -8.39 32.60
C LEU A 18 19.86 -9.57 32.14
N ASN A 19 18.98 -9.96 33.06
CA ASN A 19 17.91 -10.92 32.97
C ASN A 19 17.34 -11.09 31.54
N PHE A 20 17.85 -12.07 30.79
CA PHE A 20 17.46 -12.39 29.40
C PHE A 20 15.95 -12.66 29.29
N ALA A 21 15.34 -13.21 30.35
CA ALA A 21 13.90 -13.45 30.46
C ALA A 21 13.05 -12.15 30.44
N LYS A 22 13.55 -11.06 31.06
CA LYS A 22 12.85 -9.77 31.04
C LYS A 22 12.91 -9.08 29.68
N PHE A 23 13.93 -9.37 28.86
CA PHE A 23 14.02 -8.80 27.51
C PHE A 23 13.03 -9.49 26.56
N THR A 24 12.91 -10.82 26.64
CA THR A 24 11.93 -11.59 25.85
C THR A 24 10.48 -11.25 26.22
N GLU A 25 10.15 -11.06 27.49
CA GLU A 25 8.81 -10.61 27.90
C GLU A 25 8.49 -9.20 27.38
N ARG A 26 9.46 -8.27 27.40
CA ARG A 26 9.24 -6.90 26.93
C ARG A 26 9.08 -6.80 25.41
N VAL A 27 9.78 -7.64 24.66
CA VAL A 27 9.64 -7.72 23.19
C VAL A 27 8.32 -8.42 22.82
N SER A 28 7.92 -9.45 23.56
CA SER A 28 6.62 -10.13 23.35
C SER A 28 5.45 -9.20 23.68
N SER A 29 5.49 -8.47 24.80
CA SER A 29 4.43 -7.52 25.16
C SER A 29 4.37 -6.31 24.24
N ALA A 30 5.52 -5.86 23.70
CA ALA A 30 5.54 -4.79 22.70
C ALA A 30 4.88 -5.25 21.39
N ASN A 31 5.18 -6.47 20.93
CA ASN A 31 4.62 -7.02 19.70
C ASN A 31 3.12 -7.34 19.84
N GLU A 32 2.70 -7.83 21.01
CA GLU A 32 1.28 -8.00 21.36
C GLU A 32 0.55 -6.64 21.46
N SER A 33 1.18 -5.61 22.01
CA SER A 33 0.57 -4.27 22.09
C SER A 33 0.40 -3.62 20.71
N THR A 34 1.34 -3.84 19.78
CA THR A 34 1.26 -3.33 18.41
C THR A 34 0.22 -4.10 17.58
N LEU A 35 0.13 -5.42 17.75
CA LEU A 35 -0.92 -6.24 17.13
C LEU A 35 -2.31 -5.94 17.72
N MET A 36 -2.40 -5.68 19.02
CA MET A 36 -3.65 -5.26 19.67
C MET A 36 -4.08 -3.86 19.21
N SER A 37 -3.15 -2.92 18.97
CA SER A 37 -3.53 -1.60 18.44
C SER A 37 -3.98 -1.68 16.98
N ASP A 38 -3.30 -2.48 16.14
CA ASP A 38 -3.73 -2.72 14.74
C ASP A 38 -5.12 -3.35 14.67
N PHE A 39 -5.40 -4.34 15.53
CA PHE A 39 -6.73 -4.95 15.60
C PHE A 39 -7.80 -3.97 16.10
N GLU A 40 -7.53 -3.20 17.16
CA GLU A 40 -8.49 -2.24 17.72
C GLU A 40 -8.80 -1.11 16.72
N GLU A 41 -7.79 -0.62 16.01
CA GLU A 41 -7.97 0.38 14.94
C GLU A 41 -8.87 -0.18 13.82
N ARG A 42 -8.63 -1.43 13.39
CA ARG A 42 -9.44 -2.10 12.36
C ARG A 42 -10.86 -2.37 12.85
N LEU A 43 -11.04 -2.75 14.13
CA LEU A 43 -12.34 -2.98 14.75
C LEU A 43 -13.14 -1.68 14.87
N GLN A 44 -12.51 -0.61 15.37
CA GLN A 44 -13.14 0.70 15.52
C GLN A 44 -13.57 1.26 14.16
N LYS A 45 -12.75 1.05 13.13
CA LYS A 45 -13.07 1.40 11.74
C LYS A 45 -14.24 0.57 11.21
N ALA A 46 -14.27 -0.75 11.44
CA ALA A 46 -15.40 -1.60 11.06
C ALA A 46 -16.72 -1.21 11.75
N ILE A 47 -16.67 -0.87 13.03
CA ILE A 47 -17.83 -0.39 13.80
C ILE A 47 -18.32 0.96 13.28
N SER A 48 -17.40 1.91 13.04
CA SER A 48 -17.73 3.22 12.48
C SER A 48 -18.37 3.10 11.10
N ARG A 49 -17.89 2.17 10.27
CA ARG A 49 -18.50 1.84 8.98
C ARG A 49 -19.91 1.28 9.12
N GLY A 50 -20.13 0.38 10.07
CA GLY A 50 -21.46 -0.18 10.36
C GLY A 50 -22.45 0.87 10.90
N GLN A 51 -21.97 1.83 11.69
CA GLN A 51 -22.77 2.96 12.19
C GLN A 51 -23.13 3.91 11.04
N LYS A 52 -22.15 4.34 10.22
CA LYS A 52 -22.41 5.18 9.04
C LYS A 52 -23.37 4.54 8.04
N ALA A 53 -23.28 3.22 7.83
CA ALA A 53 -24.21 2.50 6.96
C ALA A 53 -25.65 2.55 7.51
N ARG A 54 -25.83 2.35 8.82
CA ARG A 54 -27.14 2.47 9.48
C ARG A 54 -27.68 3.90 9.49
N ASP A 55 -26.80 4.88 9.71
CA ASP A 55 -27.18 6.30 9.70
C ASP A 55 -27.55 6.76 8.29
N ALA A 56 -26.83 6.31 7.25
CA ALA A 56 -27.19 6.55 5.85
C ALA A 56 -28.55 5.93 5.46
N GLU A 57 -28.89 4.75 6.01
CA GLU A 57 -30.22 4.14 5.86
C GLU A 57 -31.31 4.91 6.61
N GLY A 58 -30.99 5.52 7.76
CA GLY A 58 -31.90 6.39 8.51
C GLY A 58 -32.10 7.78 7.89
N GLU A 59 -31.06 8.33 7.25
CA GLU A 59 -31.07 9.64 6.58
C GLU A 59 -31.71 9.59 5.18
N ALA A 60 -31.80 8.40 4.57
CA ALA A 60 -32.50 8.18 3.29
C ALA A 60 -33.99 8.61 3.31
N ALA A 61 -34.58 8.79 4.49
CA ALA A 61 -35.96 9.27 4.66
C ALA A 61 -36.08 10.81 4.81
N GLY A 62 -34.98 11.56 4.94
CA GLY A 62 -35.06 12.98 5.32
C GLY A 62 -34.20 14.00 4.57
N GLN A 63 -32.97 13.67 4.14
CA GLN A 63 -31.94 14.67 3.76
C GLN A 63 -30.89 13.95 2.89
N GLN A 64 -30.28 14.43 1.81
CA GLN A 64 -30.13 15.70 1.11
C GLN A 64 -29.60 15.36 -0.31
N LYS A 65 -29.85 16.23 -1.29
CA LYS A 65 -29.07 16.22 -2.54
C LYS A 65 -27.62 16.61 -2.18
N GLU A 66 -26.73 15.64 -1.96
CA GLU A 66 -25.29 15.92 -2.02
C GLU A 66 -24.98 16.57 -3.36
N THR A 67 -24.26 17.69 -3.34
CA THR A 67 -23.93 18.37 -4.59
C THR A 67 -22.80 17.60 -5.28
N VAL A 68 -22.81 17.57 -6.61
CA VAL A 68 -21.72 16.96 -7.40
C VAL A 68 -20.36 17.58 -7.03
N GLU A 69 -20.36 18.84 -6.58
CA GLU A 69 -19.17 19.54 -6.12
C GLU A 69 -18.61 18.97 -4.81
N ASP A 70 -19.46 18.58 -3.86
CA ASP A 70 -19.03 17.93 -2.62
C ASP A 70 -18.35 16.59 -2.91
N LEU A 71 -18.91 15.80 -3.84
CA LEU A 71 -18.32 14.52 -4.25
C LEU A 71 -17.00 14.70 -5.00
N ARG A 72 -16.84 15.77 -5.79
CA ARG A 72 -15.55 16.12 -6.42
C ARG A 72 -14.50 16.51 -5.40
N ASN A 73 -14.87 17.28 -4.39
CA ASN A 73 -13.98 17.68 -3.31
C ASN A 73 -13.54 16.45 -2.49
N LEU A 74 -14.48 15.57 -2.15
CA LEU A 74 -14.20 14.30 -1.48
C LEU A 74 -13.26 13.41 -2.30
N HIS A 75 -13.55 13.20 -3.58
CA HIS A 75 -12.68 12.45 -4.48
C HIS A 75 -11.27 13.05 -4.54
N SER A 76 -11.16 14.38 -4.65
CA SER A 76 -9.87 15.06 -4.73
C SER A 76 -9.04 14.84 -3.46
N SER A 77 -9.66 14.92 -2.28
CA SER A 77 -9.02 14.67 -0.99
C SER A 77 -8.54 13.22 -0.84
N LEU A 78 -9.42 12.25 -1.16
CA LEU A 78 -9.08 10.83 -1.10
C LEU A 78 -7.96 10.48 -2.09
N ARG A 79 -8.04 11.00 -3.34
CA ARG A 79 -7.03 10.77 -4.37
C ARG A 79 -5.65 11.23 -3.91
N ILE A 80 -5.54 12.43 -3.34
CA ILE A 80 -4.25 12.94 -2.82
C ILE A 80 -3.68 11.96 -1.80
N SER A 81 -4.47 11.63 -0.78
CA SER A 81 -4.07 10.73 0.30
C SER A 81 -3.60 9.36 -0.21
N VAL A 82 -4.34 8.76 -1.15
CA VAL A 82 -4.00 7.46 -1.73
C VAL A 82 -2.77 7.55 -2.62
N SER A 83 -2.63 8.61 -3.42
CA SER A 83 -1.47 8.79 -4.31
C SER A 83 -0.16 8.99 -3.54
N GLU A 84 -0.20 9.72 -2.42
CA GLU A 84 0.94 9.90 -1.52
C GLU A 84 1.35 8.57 -0.87
N HIS A 85 0.35 7.77 -0.48
CA HIS A 85 0.60 6.44 0.08
C HIS A 85 1.21 5.47 -0.95
N ILE A 86 0.70 5.47 -2.18
CA ILE A 86 1.26 4.70 -3.31
C ILE A 86 2.74 5.06 -3.51
N GLU A 87 3.07 6.36 -3.54
CA GLU A 87 4.45 6.85 -3.63
C GLU A 87 5.32 6.29 -2.50
N GLY A 88 4.85 6.38 -1.25
CA GLY A 88 5.56 5.89 -0.07
C GLY A 88 5.85 4.39 -0.13
N CYS A 89 4.86 3.58 -0.52
CA CYS A 89 5.02 2.13 -0.63
C CYS A 89 5.96 1.71 -1.76
N LEU A 90 5.87 2.35 -2.93
CA LEU A 90 6.75 2.07 -4.06
C LEU A 90 8.20 2.47 -3.80
N LYS A 91 8.44 3.59 -3.12
CA LYS A 91 9.79 3.98 -2.68
C LYS A 91 10.40 2.97 -1.71
N LYS A 92 9.63 2.51 -0.72
CA LYS A 92 10.08 1.44 0.19
C LYS A 92 10.39 0.15 -0.57
N LEU A 93 9.62 -0.18 -1.60
CA LEU A 93 9.89 -1.35 -2.44
C LEU A 93 11.24 -1.20 -3.18
N CYS A 94 11.55 -0.03 -3.73
CA CYS A 94 12.87 0.26 -4.30
C CYS A 94 14.01 0.09 -3.29
N ASP A 95 13.80 0.45 -2.02
CA ASP A 95 14.80 0.26 -0.95
C ASP A 95 15.08 -1.23 -0.66
N HIS A 96 14.07 -2.08 -0.80
CA HIS A 96 14.18 -3.53 -0.58
C HIS A 96 14.66 -4.30 -1.81
N PHE A 97 14.36 -3.82 -3.01
CA PHE A 97 14.75 -4.44 -4.28
C PHE A 97 15.61 -3.47 -5.11
N PRO A 98 16.95 -3.49 -4.93
CA PRO A 98 17.84 -2.61 -5.67
C PRO A 98 17.70 -2.77 -7.19
N GLY A 99 17.81 -1.67 -7.93
CA GLY A 99 17.69 -1.65 -9.38
C GLY A 99 16.30 -1.28 -9.91
N PHE A 100 15.29 -1.17 -9.03
CA PHE A 100 14.05 -0.50 -9.40
C PHE A 100 14.22 1.03 -9.36
N GLU A 101 13.84 1.67 -10.44
CA GLU A 101 13.78 3.12 -10.59
C GLU A 101 12.35 3.60 -10.35
N TYR A 102 12.20 4.58 -9.46
CA TYR A 102 10.91 5.20 -9.13
C TYR A 102 10.59 6.36 -10.07
N SER A 103 9.31 6.49 -10.45
CA SER A 103 8.77 7.60 -11.22
C SER A 103 7.33 7.92 -10.81
N THR A 104 7.01 9.21 -10.66
CA THR A 104 5.63 9.66 -10.45
C THR A 104 4.88 9.63 -11.79
N VAL A 105 3.62 9.19 -11.78
CA VAL A 105 2.78 9.13 -12.98
C VAL A 105 1.58 10.06 -12.82
N MET A 106 1.48 11.00 -13.75
CA MET A 106 0.41 11.99 -13.83
C MET A 106 -0.03 12.05 -15.29
N ASN A 107 -1.13 11.41 -15.62
CA ASN A 107 -1.64 11.36 -16.99
C ASN A 107 -3.18 11.39 -16.99
N GLU A 108 -3.77 11.33 -18.18
CA GLU A 108 -5.23 11.25 -18.35
C GLU A 108 -5.82 10.01 -17.68
N ASP A 109 -5.02 8.95 -17.54
CA ASP A 109 -5.44 7.73 -16.88
C ASP A 109 -5.48 7.84 -15.36
N GLY A 110 -4.78 8.79 -14.74
CA GLY A 110 -4.84 9.01 -13.31
C GLY A 110 -3.55 9.54 -12.68
N TRP A 111 -3.52 9.42 -11.35
CA TRP A 111 -2.45 9.91 -10.48
C TRP A 111 -1.89 8.77 -9.64
N GLY A 112 -0.57 8.65 -9.59
CA GLY A 112 0.08 7.68 -8.74
C GLY A 112 1.56 7.56 -9.08
N ALA A 113 2.06 6.34 -9.12
CA ALA A 113 3.48 6.10 -9.37
C ALA A 113 3.75 4.76 -10.04
N ARG A 114 4.97 4.67 -10.57
CA ARG A 114 5.49 3.52 -11.28
C ARG A 114 6.93 3.28 -10.84
N ILE A 115 7.27 2.01 -10.63
CA ILE A 115 8.63 1.52 -10.53
C ILE A 115 8.97 0.63 -11.72
N THR A 116 10.21 0.70 -12.19
CA THR A 116 10.67 -0.05 -13.36
C THR A 116 12.07 -0.57 -13.14
N ARG A 117 12.35 -1.77 -13.64
CA ARG A 117 13.68 -2.38 -13.60
C ARG A 117 13.94 -3.14 -14.90
N ASP A 118 15.09 -2.87 -15.47
CA ASP A 118 15.60 -3.53 -16.66
C ASP A 118 16.76 -4.46 -16.25
N ASP A 119 16.60 -5.76 -16.47
CA ASP A 119 17.65 -6.76 -16.23
C ASP A 119 18.22 -7.23 -17.58
N ILE A 120 19.54 -7.07 -17.74
CA ILE A 120 20.26 -7.54 -18.93
C ILE A 120 20.79 -8.95 -18.65
N ASN A 121 20.20 -9.95 -19.30
CA ASN A 121 20.75 -11.30 -19.32
C ASN A 121 21.72 -11.48 -20.49
N LEU A 122 23.02 -11.33 -20.21
CA LEU A 122 24.10 -11.69 -21.13
C LEU A 122 24.33 -13.20 -21.11
N VAL A 123 23.45 -13.95 -21.79
CA VAL A 123 23.73 -15.35 -22.16
C VAL A 123 24.35 -15.35 -23.55
N ALA A 124 25.50 -16.00 -23.71
CA ALA A 124 26.27 -16.01 -24.95
C ALA A 124 25.38 -16.29 -26.18
N GLY A 125 25.17 -15.26 -27.02
CA GLY A 125 24.41 -15.34 -28.27
C GLY A 125 22.91 -15.03 -28.19
N ASN A 126 22.33 -14.78 -27.01
CA ASN A 126 20.92 -14.39 -26.88
C ASN A 126 20.74 -13.27 -25.86
N ASN A 127 20.72 -12.03 -26.33
CA ASN A 127 20.45 -10.86 -25.49
C ASN A 127 18.94 -10.77 -25.22
N ARG A 128 18.48 -11.32 -24.10
CA ARG A 128 17.10 -11.14 -23.64
C ARG A 128 17.09 -10.03 -22.61
N ASN A 129 16.57 -8.87 -23.00
CA ASN A 129 16.22 -7.81 -22.05
C ASN A 129 14.98 -8.25 -21.26
N LEU A 130 15.11 -8.38 -19.95
CA LEU A 130 14.01 -8.69 -19.06
C LEU A 130 13.53 -7.40 -18.40
N TYR A 131 12.22 -7.19 -18.43
CA TYR A 131 11.61 -6.01 -17.87
C TYR A 131 10.68 -6.36 -16.72
N SER A 132 10.80 -5.63 -15.60
CA SER A 132 9.86 -5.66 -14.49
C SER A 132 9.31 -4.26 -14.21
N ARG A 133 8.01 -4.16 -13.99
CA ARG A 133 7.30 -2.91 -13.72
C ARG A 133 6.20 -3.14 -12.70
N LEU A 134 5.98 -2.17 -11.82
CA LEU A 134 4.72 -2.02 -11.11
C LEU A 134 4.24 -0.59 -11.29
N GLU A 135 3.00 -0.41 -11.70
CA GLU A 135 2.33 0.87 -11.83
C GLU A 135 1.01 0.82 -11.07
N MET A 136 0.74 1.86 -10.29
CA MET A 136 -0.50 2.03 -9.55
C MET A 136 -1.04 3.44 -9.76
N LEU A 137 -2.30 3.57 -10.16
CA LEU A 137 -2.94 4.84 -10.48
C LEU A 137 -4.32 4.94 -9.82
N VAL A 138 -4.62 6.10 -9.26
CA VAL A 138 -5.97 6.51 -8.89
C VAL A 138 -6.62 7.19 -10.08
N ARG A 139 -7.76 6.66 -10.55
CA ARG A 139 -8.49 7.19 -11.71
C ARG A 139 -9.06 8.60 -11.44
N PRO A 140 -9.31 9.40 -12.49
CA PRO A 140 -10.03 10.67 -12.36
C PRO A 140 -11.46 10.48 -11.89
N PHE A 141 -11.99 11.55 -11.26
CA PHE A 141 -13.39 11.65 -10.90
C PHE A 141 -14.27 11.45 -12.14
N SER A 142 -15.31 10.63 -12.00
CA SER A 142 -16.24 10.28 -13.06
C SER A 142 -17.68 10.36 -12.55
N ASP A 143 -18.64 10.33 -13.49
CA ASP A 143 -20.08 10.43 -13.17
C ASP A 143 -20.63 9.22 -12.39
N THR A 144 -19.84 8.15 -12.25
CA THR A 144 -20.20 7.01 -11.40
C THR A 144 -19.92 7.26 -9.91
N HIS A 145 -19.27 8.39 -9.57
CA HIS A 145 -18.99 8.79 -8.19
C HIS A 145 -18.25 7.70 -7.38
N ILE A 146 -17.24 7.11 -8.01
CA ILE A 146 -16.34 6.13 -7.41
C ILE A 146 -14.93 6.69 -7.30
N LEU A 147 -14.16 6.14 -6.38
CA LEU A 147 -12.70 6.20 -6.43
C LEU A 147 -12.17 4.83 -6.82
N GLU A 148 -11.34 4.78 -7.84
CA GLU A 148 -10.78 3.55 -8.39
C GLU A 148 -9.25 3.58 -8.36
N VAL A 149 -8.65 2.54 -7.78
CA VAL A 149 -7.22 2.25 -7.79
C VAL A 149 -6.96 1.13 -8.79
N THR A 150 -6.19 1.43 -9.83
CA THR A 150 -5.76 0.47 -10.85
C THR A 150 -4.32 0.07 -10.61
N THR A 151 -3.98 -1.17 -10.94
CA THR A 151 -2.63 -1.71 -10.75
C THR A 151 -2.24 -2.61 -11.90
N LYS A 152 -1.07 -2.36 -12.47
CA LYS A 152 -0.46 -3.14 -13.55
C LYS A 152 0.95 -3.54 -13.12
N GLY A 153 1.21 -4.84 -13.08
CA GLY A 153 2.49 -5.41 -12.66
C GLY A 153 3.00 -6.41 -13.69
N THR A 154 4.25 -6.24 -14.10
CA THR A 154 4.99 -7.15 -14.99
C THR A 154 6.27 -7.59 -14.28
N ILE A 155 6.60 -8.87 -14.34
CA ILE A 155 7.83 -9.44 -13.79
C ILE A 155 8.50 -10.24 -14.91
N ARG A 156 9.73 -9.88 -15.28
CA ARG A 156 10.51 -10.53 -16.34
C ARG A 156 9.70 -10.75 -17.64
N ASN A 157 9.10 -9.68 -18.15
CA ASN A 157 8.24 -9.65 -19.35
C ASN A 157 6.91 -10.43 -19.24
N LYS A 158 6.53 -10.94 -18.07
CA LYS A 158 5.25 -11.63 -17.86
C LYS A 158 4.31 -10.78 -17.01
N GLU A 159 3.06 -10.67 -17.42
CA GLU A 159 2.03 -10.02 -16.59
C GLU A 159 1.86 -10.81 -15.28
N ALA A 160 2.08 -10.12 -14.17
CA ALA A 160 1.99 -10.68 -12.82
C ALA A 160 0.76 -10.15 -12.07
N LEU A 161 0.40 -8.89 -12.30
CA LEU A 161 -0.77 -8.23 -11.71
C LEU A 161 -1.51 -7.39 -12.77
N ASN A 162 -2.82 -7.48 -12.76
CA ASN A 162 -3.72 -6.58 -13.46
C ASN A 162 -5.02 -6.51 -12.64
N ARG A 163 -5.23 -5.41 -11.92
CA ARG A 163 -6.31 -5.24 -10.94
C ARG A 163 -6.92 -3.85 -11.05
N SER A 164 -8.22 -3.78 -10.84
CA SER A 164 -8.97 -2.55 -10.63
C SER A 164 -9.82 -2.75 -9.39
N ASN A 165 -9.66 -1.86 -8.40
CA ASN A 165 -10.39 -1.87 -7.15
C ASN A 165 -11.09 -0.53 -6.98
N PHE A 166 -12.39 -0.54 -6.74
CA PHE A 166 -13.16 0.68 -6.57
C PHE A 166 -13.95 0.69 -5.27
N ARG A 167 -14.27 1.90 -4.82
CA ARG A 167 -15.20 2.18 -3.72
C ARG A 167 -16.12 3.33 -4.13
N PHE A 168 -17.39 3.26 -3.77
CA PHE A 168 -18.29 4.41 -3.91
C PHE A 168 -17.82 5.52 -3.00
N LEU A 169 -17.79 6.76 -3.49
CA LEU A 169 -17.25 7.89 -2.74
C LEU A 169 -17.93 8.08 -1.37
N LYS A 170 -19.23 7.80 -1.29
CA LYS A 170 -20.02 7.89 -0.04
C LYS A 170 -19.57 6.91 1.05
N GLU A 171 -18.97 5.79 0.65
CA GLU A 171 -18.52 4.72 1.56
C GLU A 171 -16.98 4.67 1.65
N ALA A 172 -16.29 5.44 0.81
CA ALA A 172 -14.85 5.36 0.67
C ALA A 172 -14.17 6.04 1.86
N GLU A 173 -13.44 5.25 2.63
CA GLU A 173 -12.55 5.75 3.67
C GLU A 173 -11.09 5.57 3.25
N VAL A 174 -10.24 6.54 3.59
CA VAL A 174 -8.81 6.53 3.25
C VAL A 174 -8.16 5.22 3.67
N GLY A 175 -8.46 4.74 4.88
CA GLY A 175 -7.86 3.51 5.39
C GLY A 175 -8.19 2.28 4.54
N ASP A 176 -9.40 2.17 3.99
CA ASP A 176 -9.78 1.00 3.16
C ASP A 176 -9.00 1.02 1.84
N LEU A 177 -8.78 2.20 1.29
CA LEU A 177 -8.02 2.41 0.06
C LEU A 177 -6.52 2.15 0.28
N VAL A 178 -6.00 2.57 1.44
CA VAL A 178 -4.63 2.27 1.89
C VAL A 178 -4.41 0.76 2.04
N GLU A 179 -5.34 0.04 2.67
CA GLU A 179 -5.25 -1.43 2.81
C GLU A 179 -5.22 -2.14 1.44
N ILE A 180 -5.98 -1.63 0.45
CA ILE A 180 -5.94 -2.14 -0.92
C ILE A 180 -4.55 -1.92 -1.54
N VAL A 181 -3.98 -0.72 -1.39
CA VAL A 181 -2.66 -0.40 -1.93
C VAL A 181 -1.59 -1.30 -1.30
N ASP A 182 -1.60 -1.45 0.02
CA ASP A 182 -0.65 -2.27 0.75
C ASP A 182 -0.71 -3.74 0.32
N ALA A 183 -1.92 -4.30 0.21
CA ALA A 183 -2.11 -5.67 -0.24
C ALA A 183 -1.53 -5.91 -1.65
N LEU A 184 -1.75 -4.98 -2.58
CA LEU A 184 -1.25 -5.09 -3.96
C LEU A 184 0.27 -4.96 -4.06
N VAL A 185 0.88 -4.07 -3.27
CA VAL A 185 2.33 -3.90 -3.21
C VAL A 185 2.99 -5.16 -2.62
N LEU A 186 2.42 -5.71 -1.54
CA LEU A 186 2.89 -6.96 -0.93
C LEU A 186 2.75 -8.15 -1.89
N GLU A 187 1.62 -8.29 -2.58
CA GLU A 187 1.41 -9.33 -3.60
C GLU A 187 2.46 -9.25 -4.71
N PHE A 188 2.77 -8.04 -5.20
CA PHE A 188 3.83 -7.86 -6.18
C PHE A 188 5.20 -8.24 -5.64
N ALA A 189 5.54 -7.80 -4.42
CA ALA A 189 6.82 -8.12 -3.79
C ALA A 189 7.01 -9.63 -3.57
N GLU A 190 5.95 -10.34 -3.17
CA GLU A 190 5.95 -11.80 -3.04
C GLU A 190 6.18 -12.48 -4.40
N LYS A 191 5.40 -12.09 -5.42
CA LYS A 191 5.53 -12.64 -6.78
C LYS A 191 6.91 -12.35 -7.39
N TYR A 192 7.47 -11.17 -7.13
CA TYR A 192 8.80 -10.79 -7.59
C TYR A 192 9.88 -11.57 -6.83
N SER A 193 9.73 -11.81 -5.53
CA SER A 193 10.70 -12.63 -4.80
C SER A 193 10.69 -14.09 -5.26
N ALA A 194 9.52 -14.62 -5.65
CA ALA A 194 9.39 -15.99 -6.12
C ALA A 194 9.88 -16.20 -7.57
N ASN A 195 9.76 -15.18 -8.43
CA ASN A 195 9.95 -15.33 -9.88
C ASN A 195 10.94 -14.34 -10.50
N GLY A 196 11.40 -13.34 -9.75
CA GLY A 196 12.25 -12.22 -10.15
C GLY A 196 13.74 -12.53 -10.09
#